data_AF-A0A9N9AKN1-F1
#
_entry.id   AF-A0A9N9AKN1-F1
#
_cell.length_a   1.000
_cell.length_b   1.000
_cell.length_c   1.000
_cell.angle_alpha   90.00
_cell.angle_beta   90.00
_cell.angle_gamma   90.00
#
_symmetry.space_group_name_H-M   'P 1'
#
loop_
_entity.id
_entity.type
_entity.pdbx_description
1 polymer ?
#
loop_
_entity_poly.entity_id
_entity_poly.type
_entity_poly.pdbx_seq_one_letter_code
_entity_poly.pdbx_strand_id
1 'polypeptide(L)'
;MAGSLDIDGTDEETGDTIVERQLQVLNVICQMIFERSGRIFEFVVDMTGLKQWPYECAKRYIVEMIKLPVSENALQHVKKFYYAEKVIQSEFIRQIEKCCTNIDEITTIQTSNTSTAFDQLSSFISKQKQLRKIEIRSTDALTNLSPLTRYLHQHRCSLTELVLSVGILDENALESIRECYKLERLTLHRIPLRSMHLRPLANAVFNNLRYLYVGEIDETWNVKSRDRPNNELITIIKLAKDTLDEIHLNVNLKYYSGLVKTIAGHCHKLKTFETCIQSTDQIQELFSLLKISQSLQTLSISRRWNNVLFQSYRCILGMVNHIPNTLRRLDLKGMELGVSDVKMILDRCPHLMYMSWKCENYEREYENVVRKCAEKNARRVRKFGSKKLNERVRWMMEVEFEE
;
A
#
# COMPACT_ATOMS: atom_id res chain seq x y z
N MET A 1 3.48 -73.45 33.81
CA MET A 1 4.15 -72.96 32.59
C MET A 1 3.06 -72.47 31.64
N ALA A 2 2.83 -71.17 31.63
CA ALA A 2 2.06 -70.47 30.62
C ALA A 2 2.84 -69.16 30.39
N GLY A 3 3.43 -69.03 29.21
CA GLY A 3 4.08 -67.81 28.75
C GLY A 3 3.09 -67.00 27.91
N SER A 4 3.19 -65.68 28.01
CA SER A 4 2.56 -64.68 27.14
C SER A 4 3.25 -63.35 27.47
N LEU A 5 4.39 -63.05 26.82
CA LEU A 5 4.49 -62.12 25.68
C LEU A 5 4.12 -60.68 26.08
N ASP A 6 5.07 -60.02 26.75
CA ASP A 6 5.18 -58.56 26.70
C ASP A 6 5.70 -58.19 25.30
N ILE A 7 4.83 -57.58 24.49
CA ILE A 7 5.24 -56.82 23.31
C ILE A 7 5.23 -55.36 23.75
N ASP A 8 6.34 -54.92 24.34
CA ASP A 8 6.67 -53.50 24.46
C ASP A 8 7.77 -53.22 23.44
N GLY A 9 7.37 -52.55 22.36
CA GLY A 9 8.23 -52.35 21.20
C GLY A 9 7.57 -51.48 20.15
N THR A 10 7.00 -50.35 20.57
CA THR A 10 6.80 -49.22 19.66
C THR A 10 7.83 -48.17 20.04
N ASP A 11 8.96 -48.18 19.33
CA ASP A 11 9.90 -47.07 19.28
C ASP A 11 9.12 -45.82 18.85
N GLU A 12 8.73 -44.99 19.82
CA GLU A 12 8.43 -43.59 19.56
C GLU A 12 9.73 -42.95 19.07
N GLU A 13 9.97 -42.95 17.76
CA GLU A 13 10.91 -41.98 17.16
C GLU A 13 10.46 -40.60 17.64
N THR A 14 11.20 -40.06 18.60
CA THR A 14 10.90 -38.79 19.23
C THR A 14 10.78 -37.72 18.13
N GLY A 15 9.78 -36.86 18.21
CA GLY A 15 9.49 -35.87 17.16
C GLY A 15 10.70 -35.01 16.73
N ASP A 16 11.71 -34.88 17.59
CA ASP A 16 12.98 -34.22 17.31
C ASP A 16 13.80 -34.90 16.20
N THR A 17 13.85 -36.23 16.17
CA THR A 17 14.60 -36.97 15.12
C THR A 17 13.98 -36.81 13.73
N ILE A 18 12.65 -36.73 13.64
CA ILE A 18 11.94 -36.47 12.38
C ILE A 18 12.25 -35.06 11.86
N VAL A 19 12.22 -34.07 12.76
CA VAL A 19 12.55 -32.67 12.43
C VAL A 19 13.99 -32.54 11.93
N GLU A 20 14.94 -33.20 12.58
CA GLU A 20 16.35 -33.15 12.20
C GLU A 20 16.61 -33.77 10.82
N ARG A 21 15.97 -34.91 10.52
CA ARG A 21 16.01 -35.51 9.17
C ARG A 21 15.42 -34.59 8.12
N GLN A 22 14.30 -33.93 8.40
CA GLN A 22 13.69 -32.96 7.48
C GLN A 22 14.60 -31.76 7.23
N LEU A 23 15.25 -31.22 8.26
CA LEU A 23 16.23 -30.13 8.13
C LEU A 23 17.43 -30.53 7.27
N GLN A 24 17.94 -31.76 7.43
CA GLN A 24 19.04 -32.27 6.61
C GLN A 24 18.65 -32.36 5.13
N VAL A 25 17.48 -32.93 4.82
CA VAL A 25 16.98 -33.01 3.45
C VAL A 25 16.84 -31.62 2.82
N LEU A 26 16.26 -30.68 3.57
CA LEU A 26 16.11 -29.31 3.09
C LEU A 26 17.43 -28.57 2.91
N ASN A 27 18.44 -28.84 3.74
CA ASN A 27 19.78 -28.26 3.57
C ASN A 27 20.44 -28.77 2.29
N VAL A 28 20.34 -30.06 2.00
CA VAL A 28 20.85 -30.64 0.74
C VAL A 28 20.15 -30.02 -0.46
N ILE A 29 18.82 -29.89 -0.41
CA ILE A 29 18.04 -29.26 -1.50
C ILE A 29 18.49 -27.80 -1.71
N CYS A 30 18.61 -27.00 -0.66
CA CYS A 30 19.04 -25.62 -0.79
C CYS A 30 20.49 -25.48 -1.25
N GLN A 31 21.38 -26.35 -0.78
CA GLN A 31 22.74 -26.39 -1.30
C GLN A 31 22.74 -26.63 -2.82
N MET A 32 21.98 -27.63 -3.30
CA MET A 32 21.85 -27.89 -4.73
C MET A 32 21.26 -26.70 -5.49
N ILE A 33 20.29 -26.00 -4.91
CA ILE A 33 19.69 -24.80 -5.51
C ILE A 33 20.72 -23.68 -5.62
N PHE A 34 21.47 -23.37 -4.55
CA PHE A 34 22.48 -22.32 -4.56
C PHE A 34 23.62 -22.63 -5.55
N GLU A 35 24.11 -23.88 -5.55
CA GLU A 35 25.16 -24.34 -6.47
C GLU A 35 24.73 -24.23 -7.94
N ARG A 36 23.49 -24.63 -8.25
CA ARG A 36 23.00 -24.61 -9.64
C ARG A 36 22.55 -23.24 -10.11
N SER A 37 22.05 -22.40 -9.21
CA SER A 37 21.54 -21.08 -9.59
C SER A 37 22.70 -20.16 -9.95
N GLY A 38 23.83 -20.24 -9.22
CA GLY A 38 25.04 -19.41 -9.42
C GLY A 38 24.86 -17.91 -9.17
N ARG A 39 23.65 -17.38 -9.41
CA ARG A 39 23.22 -15.99 -9.21
C ARG A 39 21.74 -15.95 -8.84
N ILE A 40 21.43 -15.55 -7.62
CA ILE A 40 20.06 -15.27 -7.20
C ILE A 40 19.84 -13.77 -7.29
N PHE A 41 18.87 -13.35 -8.12
CA PHE A 41 18.54 -11.93 -8.30
C PHE A 41 17.49 -11.46 -7.28
N GLU A 42 16.56 -12.34 -6.91
CA GLU A 42 15.48 -12.07 -5.97
C GLU A 42 15.48 -13.15 -4.89
N PHE A 43 15.54 -12.72 -3.64
CA PHE A 43 15.54 -13.60 -2.47
C PHE A 43 14.32 -13.31 -1.61
N VAL A 44 13.43 -14.30 -1.54
CA VAL A 44 12.12 -14.22 -0.89
C VAL A 44 12.09 -15.18 0.29
N VAL A 45 11.83 -14.64 1.47
CA VAL A 45 11.59 -15.41 2.68
C VAL A 45 10.22 -15.03 3.23
N ASP A 46 9.23 -15.90 3.04
CA ASP A 46 7.87 -15.70 3.53
C ASP A 46 7.47 -16.82 4.50
N MET A 47 7.42 -16.45 5.78
CA MET A 47 7.10 -17.34 6.90
C MET A 47 5.64 -17.22 7.32
N THR A 48 4.88 -16.31 6.72
CA THR A 48 3.49 -16.05 7.12
C THR A 48 2.54 -17.18 6.71
N GLY A 49 2.92 -17.95 5.67
CA GLY A 49 2.17 -19.09 5.15
C GLY A 49 2.41 -20.42 5.87
N LEU A 50 3.42 -20.52 6.74
CA LEU A 50 3.80 -21.78 7.41
C LEU A 50 2.88 -22.08 8.60
N LYS A 51 1.65 -22.49 8.31
CA LYS A 51 0.67 -22.89 9.34
C LYS A 51 0.89 -24.30 9.89
N GLN A 52 1.52 -25.18 9.11
CA GLN A 52 1.65 -26.61 9.40
C GLN A 52 3.05 -27.03 9.88
N TRP A 53 4.03 -26.15 9.76
CA TRP A 53 5.39 -26.41 10.25
C TRP A 53 5.58 -25.81 11.64
N PRO A 54 6.27 -26.51 12.56
CA PRO A 54 6.66 -25.90 13.81
C PRO A 54 7.50 -24.65 13.50
N TYR A 55 7.00 -23.50 13.91
CA TYR A 55 7.57 -22.20 13.54
C TYR A 55 9.07 -22.12 13.89
N GLU A 56 9.49 -22.66 15.04
CA GLU A 56 10.89 -22.68 15.45
C GLU A 56 11.80 -23.51 14.53
N CYS A 57 11.30 -24.61 13.96
CA CYS A 57 12.07 -25.42 13.01
C CYS A 57 12.33 -24.65 11.72
N ALA A 58 11.31 -23.95 11.22
CA ALA A 58 11.41 -23.15 10.01
C ALA A 58 12.37 -21.96 10.20
N LYS A 59 12.36 -21.34 11.38
CA LYS A 59 13.30 -20.27 11.75
C LYS A 59 14.75 -20.76 11.74
N ARG A 60 15.02 -21.87 12.45
CA ARG A 60 16.33 -22.50 12.49
C ARG A 60 16.81 -22.88 11.09
N TYR A 61 15.93 -23.47 10.29
CA TYR A 61 16.23 -23.85 8.91
C TYR A 61 16.75 -22.67 8.09
N ILE A 62 16.04 -21.54 8.09
CA ILE A 62 16.42 -20.38 7.28
C ILE A 62 17.79 -19.84 7.66
N VAL A 63 18.10 -19.79 8.95
CA VAL A 63 19.41 -19.35 9.44
C VAL A 63 20.50 -20.32 8.96
N GLU A 64 20.28 -21.63 9.08
CA GLU A 64 21.26 -22.63 8.65
C GLU A 64 21.44 -22.66 7.12
N MET A 65 20.38 -22.46 6.35
CA MET A 65 20.41 -22.37 4.90
C MET A 65 21.37 -21.27 4.42
N ILE A 66 21.38 -20.10 5.07
CA ILE A 66 22.25 -18.99 4.68
C ILE A 66 23.69 -19.20 5.13
N LYS A 67 23.94 -20.04 6.14
CA LYS A 67 25.29 -20.40 6.55
C LYS A 67 25.97 -21.41 5.62
N LEU A 68 25.25 -22.00 4.67
CA LEU A 68 25.83 -22.91 3.69
C LEU A 68 26.95 -22.20 2.90
N PRO A 69 28.14 -22.79 2.70
CA PRO A 69 29.25 -22.12 2.01
C PRO A 69 28.93 -21.59 0.61
N VAL A 70 27.98 -22.23 -0.07
CA VAL A 70 27.55 -21.88 -1.44
C VAL A 70 26.59 -20.69 -1.48
N SER A 71 25.99 -20.32 -0.34
CA SER A 71 24.99 -19.25 -0.26
C SER A 71 25.60 -17.89 -0.60
N GLU A 72 26.81 -17.60 -0.14
CA GLU A 72 27.46 -16.30 -0.31
C GLU A 72 27.63 -15.96 -1.79
N ASN A 73 28.13 -16.93 -2.56
CA ASN A 73 28.30 -16.78 -4.00
C ASN A 73 26.98 -16.58 -4.75
N ALA A 74 25.92 -17.28 -4.33
CA ALA A 74 24.61 -17.17 -4.94
C ALA A 74 23.92 -15.84 -4.58
N LEU A 75 24.01 -15.42 -3.31
CA LEU A 75 23.28 -14.31 -2.72
C LEU A 75 23.94 -12.93 -2.93
N GLN A 76 25.24 -12.85 -3.24
CA GLN A 76 25.91 -11.58 -3.54
C GLN A 76 25.31 -10.80 -4.72
N HIS A 77 24.54 -11.48 -5.57
CA HIS A 77 23.89 -10.91 -6.75
C HIS A 77 22.45 -10.45 -6.49
N VAL A 78 21.95 -10.60 -5.25
CA VAL A 78 20.56 -10.26 -4.90
C VAL A 78 20.35 -8.76 -5.06
N LYS A 79 19.35 -8.41 -5.86
CA LYS A 79 18.86 -7.05 -6.08
C LYS A 79 17.54 -6.77 -5.40
N LYS A 80 16.74 -7.80 -5.15
CA LYS A 80 15.44 -7.70 -4.51
C LYS A 80 15.39 -8.62 -3.30
N PHE A 81 15.11 -8.04 -2.15
CA PHE A 81 15.01 -8.76 -0.90
C PHE A 81 13.60 -8.60 -0.32
N TYR A 82 12.89 -9.71 -0.19
CA TYR A 82 11.58 -9.77 0.45
C TYR A 82 11.66 -10.63 1.70
N TYR A 83 11.20 -10.07 2.82
CA TYR A 83 11.18 -10.78 4.10
C TYR A 83 9.85 -10.55 4.83
N ALA A 84 9.05 -11.59 4.93
CA ALA A 84 7.80 -11.59 5.67
C ALA A 84 7.85 -12.60 6.82
N GLU A 85 7.85 -12.13 8.06
CA GLU A 85 7.88 -13.00 9.23
C GLU A 85 7.13 -12.37 10.41
N LYS A 86 6.69 -13.19 11.36
CA LYS A 86 6.10 -12.66 12.59
C LYS A 86 7.06 -11.79 13.39
N VAL A 87 8.30 -12.26 13.59
CA VAL A 87 9.36 -11.59 14.34
C VAL A 87 10.63 -11.58 13.49
N ILE A 88 11.29 -10.43 13.36
CA ILE A 88 12.60 -10.39 12.71
C ILE A 88 13.60 -11.20 13.52
N GLN A 89 14.25 -12.16 12.87
CA GLN A 89 15.40 -12.83 13.44
C GLN A 89 16.66 -12.01 13.23
N SER A 90 17.16 -11.44 14.32
CA SER A 90 18.44 -10.73 14.36
C SER A 90 19.57 -11.51 13.68
N GLU A 91 19.71 -12.79 14.03
CA GLU A 91 20.77 -13.64 13.46
C GLU A 91 20.65 -13.79 11.94
N PHE A 92 19.43 -13.99 11.43
CA PHE A 92 19.18 -14.06 9.99
C PHE A 92 19.61 -12.79 9.26
N ILE A 93 19.24 -11.61 9.77
CA ILE A 93 19.61 -10.33 9.17
C ILE A 93 21.14 -10.17 9.13
N ARG A 94 21.87 -10.56 10.19
CA ARG A 94 23.33 -10.52 10.21
C ARG A 94 23.96 -11.43 9.17
N GLN A 95 23.40 -12.61 8.93
CA GLN A 95 23.93 -13.52 7.91
C GLN A 95 23.65 -12.99 6.50
N ILE A 96 22.44 -12.50 6.25
CA ILE A 96 22.09 -11.86 4.97
C ILE A 96 22.95 -10.63 4.71
N GLU A 97 23.25 -9.82 5.73
CA GLU A 97 24.11 -8.65 5.62
C GLU A 97 25.53 -8.98 5.14
N LYS A 98 26.04 -10.18 5.45
CA LYS A 98 27.36 -10.62 4.95
C LYS A 98 27.34 -10.97 3.47
N CYS A 99 26.26 -11.60 3.01
CA CYS A 99 26.17 -12.07 1.64
C CYS A 99 25.64 -10.99 0.68
N CYS A 100 24.71 -10.15 1.12
CA CYS A 100 23.96 -9.22 0.27
C CYS A 100 24.40 -7.76 0.52
N THR A 101 25.28 -7.24 -0.33
CA THR A 101 25.88 -5.90 -0.16
C THR A 101 25.41 -4.84 -1.17
N ASN A 102 24.57 -5.23 -2.13
CA ASN A 102 24.17 -4.35 -3.23
C ASN A 102 22.70 -4.52 -3.64
N ILE A 103 21.79 -4.51 -2.66
CA ILE A 103 20.35 -4.63 -2.88
C ILE A 103 19.78 -3.29 -3.37
N ASP A 104 18.89 -3.37 -4.36
CA ASP A 104 18.20 -2.23 -4.96
C ASP A 104 16.78 -2.06 -4.37
N GLU A 105 16.13 -3.14 -3.95
CA GLU A 105 14.77 -3.13 -3.40
C GLU A 105 14.67 -3.99 -2.13
N ILE A 106 14.18 -3.40 -1.03
CA ILE A 106 13.90 -4.10 0.23
C ILE A 106 12.41 -4.00 0.53
N THR A 107 11.76 -5.14 0.76
CA THR A 107 10.39 -5.24 1.26
C THR A 107 10.35 -6.08 2.53
N THR A 108 9.80 -5.54 3.61
CA THR A 108 9.61 -6.26 4.86
C THR A 108 8.16 -6.21 5.34
N ILE A 109 7.63 -7.37 5.75
CA ILE A 109 6.29 -7.49 6.34
C ILE A 109 6.40 -8.18 7.70
N GLN A 110 5.97 -7.50 8.77
CA GLN A 110 6.29 -7.93 10.13
C GLN A 110 5.11 -7.87 11.07
N THR A 111 5.04 -8.75 12.08
CA THR A 111 3.90 -8.76 13.01
C THR A 111 4.20 -8.29 14.42
N SER A 112 5.45 -8.39 14.86
CA SER A 112 5.90 -7.92 16.17
C SER A 112 7.40 -7.64 16.15
N ASN A 113 7.85 -6.78 17.06
CA ASN A 113 9.23 -6.32 17.05
C ASN A 113 9.85 -6.24 18.44
N THR A 114 11.15 -6.55 18.48
CA THR A 114 12.06 -6.06 19.51
C THR A 114 12.86 -4.91 18.92
N SER A 115 13.27 -3.94 19.74
CA SER A 115 14.13 -2.83 19.31
C SER A 115 15.40 -3.32 18.61
N THR A 116 16.02 -4.36 19.16
CA THR A 116 17.27 -4.94 18.66
C THR A 116 17.21 -5.45 17.23
N ALA A 117 16.06 -5.98 16.80
CA ALA A 117 15.92 -6.51 15.46
C ALA A 117 15.71 -5.40 14.42
N PHE A 118 15.04 -4.32 14.81
CA PHE A 118 14.93 -3.13 13.98
C PHE A 118 16.26 -2.40 13.81
N ASP A 119 17.08 -2.33 14.85
CA ASP A 119 18.43 -1.75 14.75
C ASP A 119 19.29 -2.53 13.75
N GLN A 120 19.18 -3.86 13.74
CA GLN A 120 19.90 -4.70 12.78
C GLN A 120 19.38 -4.58 11.35
N LEU A 121 18.05 -4.56 11.16
CA LEU A 121 17.47 -4.28 9.85
C LEU A 121 17.86 -2.89 9.35
N SER A 122 17.92 -1.91 10.25
CA SER A 122 18.36 -0.55 9.94
C SER A 122 19.84 -0.52 9.53
N SER A 123 20.71 -1.23 10.26
CA SER A 123 22.13 -1.42 9.88
C SER A 123 22.24 -2.05 8.49
N PHE A 124 21.48 -3.12 8.24
CA PHE A 124 21.50 -3.80 6.96
C PHE A 124 21.08 -2.89 5.80
N ILE A 125 19.99 -2.13 5.97
CA ILE A 125 19.52 -1.12 5.01
C ILE A 125 20.60 -0.06 4.78
N SER A 126 21.27 0.40 5.84
CA SER A 126 22.30 1.45 5.78
C SER A 126 23.49 1.06 4.89
N LYS A 127 23.83 -0.23 4.81
CA LYS A 127 24.96 -0.72 4.01
C LYS A 127 24.70 -0.82 2.51
N GLN A 128 23.44 -0.70 2.06
CA GLN A 128 23.07 -0.91 0.66
C GLN A 128 23.31 0.34 -0.19
N LYS A 129 24.39 0.40 -0.96
CA LYS A 129 24.79 1.64 -1.68
C LYS A 129 23.84 2.11 -2.78
N GLN A 130 23.01 1.22 -3.32
CA GLN A 130 22.16 1.46 -4.49
C GLN A 130 20.68 1.29 -4.19
N LEU A 131 20.28 1.41 -2.91
CA LEU A 131 18.91 1.14 -2.51
C LEU A 131 17.96 2.20 -3.10
N ARG A 132 17.00 1.73 -3.92
CA ARG A 132 16.03 2.55 -4.66
C ARG A 132 14.62 2.44 -4.09
N LYS A 133 14.26 1.28 -3.56
CA LYS A 133 12.94 1.03 -2.97
C LYS A 133 13.07 0.47 -1.56
N ILE A 134 12.32 1.07 -0.64
CA ILE A 134 12.15 0.55 0.72
C ILE A 134 10.66 0.47 1.01
N GLU A 135 10.20 -0.73 1.35
CA GLU A 135 8.83 -0.98 1.74
C GLU A 135 8.79 -1.74 3.06
N ILE A 136 8.14 -1.14 4.05
CA ILE A 136 8.07 -1.65 5.42
C ILE A 136 6.61 -1.65 5.84
N ARG A 137 6.10 -2.84 6.12
CA ARG A 137 4.71 -3.05 6.54
C ARG A 137 4.72 -3.77 7.88
N SER A 138 4.17 -3.15 8.92
CA SER A 138 3.80 -3.90 10.12
C SER A 138 2.39 -4.47 9.98
N THR A 139 2.05 -5.46 10.80
CA THR A 139 0.67 -5.85 11.09
C THR A 139 0.24 -5.37 12.47
N ASP A 140 1.16 -4.85 13.27
CA ASP A 140 0.91 -4.28 14.59
C ASP A 140 1.04 -2.75 14.56
N ALA A 141 -0.06 -2.07 14.90
CA ALA A 141 -0.12 -0.61 14.93
C ALA A 141 0.79 0.01 16.00
N LEU A 142 1.26 -0.76 16.99
CA LEU A 142 2.16 -0.31 18.05
C LEU A 142 3.64 -0.34 17.63
N THR A 143 3.95 -0.97 16.51
CA THR A 143 5.33 -1.14 16.03
C THR A 143 5.97 0.21 15.73
N ASN A 144 7.05 0.55 16.43
CA ASN A 144 7.83 1.76 16.15
C ASN A 144 8.72 1.58 14.92
N LEU A 145 8.39 2.27 13.82
CA LEU A 145 9.13 2.22 12.55
C LEU A 145 10.30 3.21 12.48
N SER A 146 10.42 4.12 13.46
CA SER A 146 11.38 5.23 13.42
C SER A 146 12.86 4.80 13.25
N PRO A 147 13.35 3.71 13.89
CA PRO A 147 14.74 3.29 13.72
C PRO A 147 15.14 3.08 12.25
N LEU A 148 14.22 2.54 11.44
CA LEU A 148 14.44 2.25 10.02
C LEU A 148 14.59 3.52 9.19
N THR A 149 13.87 4.56 9.59
CA THR A 149 13.84 5.81 8.83
C THR A 149 15.08 6.66 9.09
N ARG A 150 15.73 6.55 10.26
CA ARG A 150 16.87 7.43 10.63
C ARG A 150 18.05 7.39 9.65
N TYR A 151 18.27 6.27 8.97
CA TYR A 151 19.42 6.07 8.07
C TYR A 151 19.13 6.34 6.60
N LEU A 152 17.90 6.73 6.24
CA LEU A 152 17.52 6.96 4.84
C LEU A 152 18.33 8.06 4.14
N HIS A 153 18.95 8.98 4.90
CA HIS A 153 19.82 10.03 4.37
C HIS A 153 21.03 9.45 3.62
N GLN A 154 21.45 8.23 3.94
CA GLN A 154 22.53 7.53 3.22
C GLN A 154 22.13 7.17 1.78
N HIS A 155 20.83 7.04 1.53
CA HIS A 155 20.23 6.72 0.24
C HIS A 155 19.69 7.95 -0.49
N ARG A 156 20.08 9.15 -0.06
CA ARG A 156 19.58 10.42 -0.61
C ARG A 156 19.70 10.55 -2.13
N CYS A 157 20.71 9.90 -2.71
CA CYS A 157 21.02 9.92 -4.14
C CYS A 157 20.43 8.75 -4.94
N SER A 158 19.75 7.81 -4.30
CA SER A 158 19.26 6.57 -4.93
C SER A 158 17.80 6.25 -4.63
N LEU A 159 17.30 6.60 -3.44
CA LEU A 159 15.95 6.26 -3.00
C LEU A 159 14.89 6.97 -3.86
N THR A 160 14.10 6.18 -4.60
CA THR A 160 13.00 6.64 -5.45
C THR A 160 11.64 6.29 -4.87
N GLU A 161 11.53 5.25 -4.04
CA GLU A 161 10.25 4.80 -3.46
C GLU A 161 10.40 4.46 -1.98
N LEU A 162 9.52 5.07 -1.16
CA LEU A 162 9.39 4.77 0.25
C LEU A 162 7.93 4.45 0.59
N VAL A 163 7.71 3.27 1.17
CA VAL A 163 6.41 2.82 1.66
C VAL A 163 6.54 2.46 3.14
N LEU A 164 5.82 3.18 3.99
CA LEU A 164 5.67 2.87 5.41
C LEU A 164 4.20 2.57 5.68
N SER A 165 3.91 1.36 6.16
CA SER A 165 2.54 0.91 6.44
C SER A 165 2.43 0.33 7.84
N VAL A 166 1.43 0.78 8.60
CA VAL A 166 1.06 0.29 9.94
C VAL A 166 2.19 0.43 10.97
N GLY A 167 1.96 1.23 12.01
CA GLY A 167 2.93 1.42 13.08
C GLY A 167 2.95 2.86 13.56
N ILE A 168 3.86 3.17 14.48
CA ILE A 168 4.09 4.51 15.02
C ILE A 168 5.43 5.08 14.56
N LEU A 169 5.49 6.41 14.55
CA LEU A 169 6.71 7.18 14.29
C LEU A 169 6.97 8.11 15.46
N ASP A 170 8.24 8.37 15.74
CA ASP A 170 8.71 9.45 16.61
C ASP A 170 8.77 10.77 15.84
N GLU A 171 9.03 11.87 16.56
CA GLU A 171 9.08 13.23 16.01
C GLU A 171 10.03 13.38 14.81
N ASN A 172 11.16 12.68 14.84
CA ASN A 172 12.27 12.88 13.92
C ASN A 172 12.40 11.76 12.90
N ALA A 173 11.46 10.81 12.89
CA ALA A 173 11.53 9.63 12.04
C ALA A 173 11.70 10.03 10.55
N LEU A 174 10.96 11.03 10.10
CA LEU A 174 10.98 11.46 8.70
C LEU A 174 12.05 12.52 8.37
N GLU A 175 12.93 12.85 9.31
CA GLU A 175 13.96 13.89 9.14
C GLU A 175 14.93 13.55 8.01
N SER A 176 15.37 12.31 7.93
CA SER A 176 16.29 11.80 6.90
C SER A 176 15.70 11.85 5.48
N ILE A 177 14.37 11.78 5.36
CA ILE A 177 13.68 11.73 4.06
C ILE A 177 13.76 13.08 3.36
N ARG A 178 13.88 14.18 4.12
CA ARG A 178 14.00 15.54 3.55
C ARG A 178 15.19 15.67 2.60
N GLU A 179 16.21 14.83 2.78
CA GLU A 179 17.44 14.82 1.98
C GLU A 179 17.31 13.94 0.72
N CYS A 180 16.28 13.09 0.63
CA CYS A 180 16.08 12.16 -0.47
C CYS A 180 15.51 12.84 -1.73
N TYR A 181 16.35 13.63 -2.41
CA TYR A 181 15.94 14.46 -3.55
C TYR A 181 15.52 13.68 -4.81
N LYS A 182 15.82 12.37 -4.89
CA LYS A 182 15.33 11.47 -5.94
C LYS A 182 13.99 10.79 -5.61
N LEU A 183 13.38 11.09 -4.47
CA LEU A 183 12.14 10.43 -4.07
C LEU A 183 11.00 10.76 -5.06
N GLU A 184 10.46 9.74 -5.70
CA GLU A 184 9.37 9.82 -6.67
C GLU A 184 8.04 9.36 -6.08
N ARG A 185 8.07 8.41 -5.13
CA ARG A 185 6.88 7.84 -4.51
C ARG A 185 7.01 7.82 -2.99
N LEU A 186 6.03 8.42 -2.31
CA LEU A 186 5.92 8.38 -0.86
C LEU A 186 4.55 7.83 -0.45
N THR A 187 4.55 6.75 0.34
CA THR A 187 3.34 6.15 0.91
C THR A 187 3.44 6.09 2.43
N LEU A 188 2.50 6.75 3.10
CA LEU A 188 2.29 6.69 4.55
C LEU A 188 0.88 6.14 4.80
N HIS A 189 0.80 4.88 5.22
CA HIS A 189 -0.46 4.16 5.32
C HIS A 189 -0.68 3.60 6.73
N ARG A 190 -1.83 3.86 7.35
CA ARG A 190 -2.13 3.35 8.71
C ARG A 190 -1.11 3.77 9.79
N ILE A 191 -0.55 4.97 9.65
CA ILE A 191 0.36 5.57 10.63
C ILE A 191 -0.37 6.73 11.31
N PRO A 192 -0.38 6.81 12.66
CA PRO A 192 -0.99 7.92 13.39
C PRO A 192 -0.11 9.17 13.25
N LEU A 193 -0.31 9.91 12.16
CA LEU A 193 0.45 11.12 11.87
C LEU A 193 -0.08 12.32 12.66
N ARG A 194 0.86 13.16 13.12
CA ARG A 194 0.67 14.46 13.75
C ARG A 194 1.51 15.48 13.01
N SER A 195 1.29 16.77 13.24
CA SER A 195 2.01 17.86 12.59
C SER A 195 3.53 17.72 12.74
N MET A 196 3.98 17.37 13.96
CA MET A 196 5.40 17.12 14.25
C MET A 196 6.04 16.05 13.34
N HIS A 197 5.32 14.97 13.00
CA HIS A 197 5.86 13.89 12.17
C HIS A 197 6.07 14.32 10.71
N LEU A 198 5.19 15.19 10.16
CA LEU A 198 5.28 15.64 8.77
C LEU A 198 6.04 16.96 8.59
N ARG A 199 6.34 17.67 9.68
CA ARG A 199 7.09 18.93 9.63
C ARG A 199 8.43 18.81 8.90
N PRO A 200 9.23 17.73 9.07
CA PRO A 200 10.43 17.53 8.26
C PRO A 200 10.18 17.53 6.76
N LEU A 201 9.10 16.88 6.32
CA LEU A 201 8.74 16.78 4.91
C LEU A 201 8.21 18.11 4.37
N ALA A 202 7.54 18.91 5.20
CA ALA A 202 7.11 20.26 4.86
C ALA A 202 8.29 21.24 4.63
N ASN A 203 9.50 20.86 5.05
CA ASN A 203 10.74 21.61 4.82
C ASN A 203 11.65 20.95 3.77
N ALA A 204 11.19 19.87 3.12
CA ALA A 204 11.97 19.13 2.14
C ALA A 204 11.93 19.77 0.74
N VAL A 205 12.85 19.35 -0.13
CA VAL A 205 12.84 19.73 -1.54
C VAL A 205 12.47 18.51 -2.40
N PHE A 206 11.20 18.44 -2.79
CA PHE A 206 10.65 17.34 -3.59
C PHE A 206 10.69 17.66 -5.09
N ASN A 207 11.87 17.56 -5.71
CA ASN A 207 12.04 17.86 -7.14
C ASN A 207 11.51 16.78 -8.08
N ASN A 208 11.22 15.58 -7.56
CA ASN A 208 10.82 14.42 -8.37
C ASN A 208 9.58 13.71 -7.83
N LEU A 209 8.90 14.23 -6.80
CA LEU A 209 7.79 13.51 -6.18
C LEU A 209 6.57 13.49 -7.11
N ARG A 210 6.26 12.32 -7.64
CA ARG A 210 5.16 12.07 -8.60
C ARG A 210 3.95 11.43 -7.95
N TYR A 211 4.16 10.63 -6.91
CA TYR A 211 3.12 9.88 -6.22
C TYR A 211 3.14 10.17 -4.72
N LEU A 212 2.02 10.63 -4.18
CA LEU A 212 1.82 10.83 -2.75
C LEU A 212 0.60 10.06 -2.26
N TYR A 213 0.80 9.12 -1.34
CA TYR A 213 -0.26 8.44 -0.62
C TYR A 213 -0.18 8.74 0.87
N VAL A 214 -1.26 9.27 1.43
CA VAL A 214 -1.44 9.44 2.88
C VAL A 214 -2.83 8.95 3.25
N GLY A 215 -2.92 7.90 4.06
CA GLY A 215 -4.23 7.29 4.30
C GLY A 215 -4.35 6.40 5.53
N GLU A 216 -5.59 6.22 5.98
CA GLU A 216 -5.99 5.46 7.18
C GLU A 216 -5.28 5.92 8.45
N ILE A 217 -5.14 7.23 8.64
CA ILE A 217 -4.71 7.78 9.91
C ILE A 217 -5.79 7.40 10.95
N ASP A 218 -5.49 6.41 11.80
CA ASP A 218 -6.45 5.81 12.72
C ASP A 218 -7.07 6.89 13.60
N GLU A 219 -8.36 7.14 13.41
CA GLU A 219 -9.07 8.12 14.20
C GLU A 219 -9.19 7.68 15.66
N THR A 220 -9.20 6.37 15.97
CA THR A 220 -9.30 5.89 17.37
C THR A 220 -8.11 6.33 18.22
N TRP A 221 -6.94 6.48 17.60
CA TRP A 221 -5.72 7.01 18.22
C TRP A 221 -5.72 8.55 18.33
N ASN A 222 -6.51 9.22 17.49
CA ASN A 222 -6.47 10.66 17.27
C ASN A 222 -7.79 11.38 17.62
N VAL A 223 -8.84 10.73 18.14
CA VAL A 223 -10.15 11.38 18.43
C VAL A 223 -9.97 12.60 19.36
N LYS A 224 -8.97 12.57 20.23
CA LYS A 224 -8.67 13.66 21.18
C LYS A 224 -7.57 14.63 20.70
N SER A 225 -6.79 14.25 19.70
CA SER A 225 -5.66 15.01 19.22
C SER A 225 -6.14 16.02 18.18
N ARG A 226 -6.12 17.31 18.56
CA ARG A 226 -6.37 18.43 17.64
C ARG A 226 -5.22 18.64 16.65
N ASP A 227 -4.07 17.99 16.88
CA ASP A 227 -2.85 18.18 16.11
C ASP A 227 -2.79 17.24 14.89
N ARG A 228 -3.53 17.60 13.85
CA ARG A 228 -3.50 16.91 12.56
C ARG A 228 -2.58 17.65 11.58
N PRO A 229 -1.81 16.94 10.74
CA PRO A 229 -0.79 17.54 9.91
C PRO A 229 -1.35 18.20 8.63
N ASN A 230 -2.42 18.98 8.73
CA ASN A 230 -3.06 19.59 7.57
C ASN A 230 -2.15 20.60 6.87
N ASN A 231 -1.52 21.48 7.66
CA ASN A 231 -0.64 22.52 7.11
C ASN A 231 0.62 21.92 6.48
N GLU A 232 1.17 20.88 7.11
CA GLU A 232 2.32 20.14 6.60
C GLU A 232 1.98 19.46 5.28
N LEU A 233 0.83 18.78 5.17
CA LEU A 233 0.38 18.18 3.91
C LEU A 233 0.16 19.22 2.80
N ILE A 234 -0.49 20.34 3.12
CA ILE A 234 -0.65 21.48 2.19
C ILE A 234 0.72 21.95 1.69
N THR A 235 1.70 22.05 2.58
CA THR A 235 3.05 22.52 2.25
C THR A 235 3.78 21.52 1.36
N ILE A 236 3.74 20.22 1.70
CA ILE A 236 4.32 19.15 0.87
C ILE A 236 3.75 19.18 -0.56
N ILE A 237 2.43 19.31 -0.68
CA ILE A 237 1.76 19.38 -1.99
C ILE A 237 2.19 20.63 -2.77
N LYS A 238 2.32 21.78 -2.11
CA LYS A 238 2.80 23.01 -2.76
C LYS A 238 4.25 22.89 -3.23
N LEU A 239 5.11 22.21 -2.47
CA LEU A 239 6.51 21.99 -2.82
C LEU A 239 6.66 21.03 -4.02
N ALA A 240 5.81 20.01 -4.10
CA ALA A 240 5.81 19.03 -5.19
C ALA A 240 4.81 19.33 -6.33
N LYS A 241 4.27 20.56 -6.37
CA LYS A 241 3.13 20.92 -7.23
C LYS A 241 3.34 20.65 -8.73
N ASP A 242 4.58 20.81 -9.20
CA ASP A 242 4.94 20.73 -10.63
C ASP A 242 5.27 19.30 -11.08
N THR A 243 5.46 18.39 -10.13
CA THR A 243 5.90 17.00 -10.34
C THR A 243 4.83 15.98 -9.99
N LEU A 244 3.88 16.32 -9.11
CA LEU A 244 2.81 15.41 -8.68
C LEU A 244 1.88 15.02 -9.84
N ASP A 245 1.91 13.73 -10.19
CA ASP A 245 1.00 13.08 -11.13
C ASP A 245 -0.19 12.44 -10.39
N GLU A 246 0.04 11.92 -9.17
CA GLU A 246 -0.92 11.10 -8.43
C GLU A 246 -0.96 11.48 -6.95
N ILE A 247 -2.17 11.75 -6.45
CA ILE A 247 -2.42 12.05 -5.03
C ILE A 247 -3.54 11.15 -4.53
N HIS A 248 -3.23 10.37 -3.50
CA HIS A 248 -4.15 9.46 -2.83
C HIS A 248 -4.29 9.85 -1.36
N LEU A 249 -5.42 10.47 -1.02
CA LEU A 249 -5.72 10.98 0.31
C LEU A 249 -6.83 10.17 0.96
N ASN A 250 -6.46 9.12 1.66
CA ASN A 250 -7.44 8.37 2.45
C ASN A 250 -7.55 8.87 3.88
N VAL A 251 -7.85 10.16 4.01
CA VAL A 251 -8.02 10.86 5.28
C VAL A 251 -9.45 11.38 5.39
N ASN A 252 -9.88 11.69 6.61
CA ASN A 252 -11.15 12.37 6.81
C ASN A 252 -11.02 13.85 6.45
N LEU A 253 -11.39 14.22 5.21
CA LEU A 253 -11.28 15.58 4.69
C LEU A 253 -11.96 16.65 5.55
N LYS A 254 -12.89 16.31 6.45
CA LYS A 254 -13.53 17.26 7.38
C LYS A 254 -12.49 17.97 8.24
N TYR A 255 -11.39 17.29 8.51
CA TYR A 255 -10.30 17.80 9.33
C TYR A 255 -9.10 18.32 8.53
N TYR A 256 -9.18 18.28 7.20
CA TYR A 256 -8.13 18.74 6.28
C TYR A 256 -8.69 19.82 5.36
N SER A 257 -9.21 20.88 5.98
CA SER A 257 -9.86 21.98 5.26
C SER A 257 -8.88 22.66 4.30
N GLY A 258 -9.37 22.99 3.11
CA GLY A 258 -8.57 23.67 2.08
C GLY A 258 -7.54 22.79 1.37
N LEU A 259 -7.41 21.50 1.74
CA LEU A 259 -6.48 20.57 1.09
C LEU A 259 -6.86 20.35 -0.38
N VAL A 260 -8.12 20.05 -0.67
CA VAL A 260 -8.62 19.87 -2.05
C VAL A 260 -8.47 21.16 -2.86
N LYS A 261 -8.81 22.31 -2.28
CA LYS A 261 -8.62 23.63 -2.92
C LYS A 261 -7.15 23.92 -3.22
N THR A 262 -6.24 23.53 -2.33
CA THR A 262 -4.80 23.68 -2.53
C THR A 262 -4.33 22.84 -3.72
N ILE A 263 -4.72 21.56 -3.78
CA ILE A 263 -4.41 20.67 -4.90
C ILE A 263 -4.91 21.26 -6.21
N ALA A 264 -6.18 21.68 -6.24
CA ALA A 264 -6.79 22.31 -7.41
C ALA A 264 -6.02 23.54 -7.90
N GLY A 265 -5.53 24.37 -6.97
CA GLY A 265 -4.83 25.62 -7.29
C GLY A 265 -3.35 25.49 -7.63
N HIS A 266 -2.70 24.34 -7.38
CA HIS A 266 -1.25 24.19 -7.56
C HIS A 266 -0.88 23.01 -8.46
N CYS A 267 -1.61 21.89 -8.43
CA CYS A 267 -1.25 20.65 -9.12
C CYS A 267 -1.92 20.54 -10.50
N HIS A 268 -1.59 21.44 -11.43
CA HIS A 268 -2.25 21.50 -12.74
C HIS A 268 -1.95 20.33 -13.68
N LYS A 269 -0.96 19.49 -13.34
CA LYS A 269 -0.59 18.28 -14.09
C LYS A 269 -1.13 16.99 -13.44
N LEU A 270 -1.92 17.11 -12.38
CA LEU A 270 -2.45 15.95 -11.65
C LEU A 270 -3.30 15.08 -12.58
N LYS A 271 -2.96 13.79 -12.66
CA LYS A 271 -3.67 12.79 -13.48
C LYS A 271 -4.60 11.94 -12.63
N THR A 272 -4.19 11.60 -11.41
CA THR A 272 -4.96 10.75 -10.52
C THR A 272 -5.22 11.46 -9.20
N PHE A 273 -6.48 11.52 -8.82
CA PHE A 273 -6.89 11.94 -7.49
C PHE A 273 -7.78 10.87 -6.85
N GLU A 274 -7.34 10.33 -5.73
CA GLU A 274 -8.14 9.45 -4.89
C GLU A 274 -8.38 10.10 -3.54
N THR A 275 -9.62 10.05 -3.06
CA THR A 275 -9.95 10.55 -1.74
C THR A 275 -11.07 9.78 -1.06
N CYS A 276 -11.39 10.15 0.18
CA CYS A 276 -12.56 9.69 0.90
C CYS A 276 -13.44 10.89 1.27
N ILE A 277 -14.73 10.82 0.89
CA ILE A 277 -15.69 11.88 1.17
C ILE A 277 -16.74 11.36 2.15
N GLN A 278 -17.13 12.21 3.09
CA GLN A 278 -18.05 11.92 4.19
C GLN A 278 -19.21 12.92 4.29
N SER A 279 -19.16 14.07 3.62
CA SER A 279 -20.24 15.06 3.60
C SER A 279 -20.45 15.67 2.20
N THR A 280 -21.62 16.28 1.99
CA THR A 280 -21.95 17.02 0.76
C THR A 280 -21.05 18.23 0.56
N ASP A 281 -20.62 18.89 1.64
CA ASP A 281 -19.78 20.09 1.57
C ASP A 281 -18.40 19.76 0.97
N GLN A 282 -17.84 18.61 1.30
CA GLN A 282 -16.58 18.11 0.73
C GLN A 282 -16.70 17.80 -0.77
N ILE A 283 -17.88 17.40 -1.25
CA ILE A 283 -18.13 17.24 -2.70
C ILE A 283 -18.04 18.60 -3.40
N GLN A 284 -18.56 19.66 -2.77
CA GLN A 284 -18.45 21.00 -3.33
C GLN A 284 -16.99 21.44 -3.43
N GLU A 285 -16.13 21.04 -2.47
CA GLU A 285 -14.69 21.29 -2.59
C GLU A 285 -14.07 20.62 -3.81
N LEU A 286 -14.54 19.42 -4.20
CA LEU A 286 -14.08 18.76 -5.43
C LEU A 286 -14.39 19.55 -6.69
N PHE A 287 -15.42 20.40 -6.70
CA PHE A 287 -15.75 21.19 -7.90
C PHE A 287 -14.58 22.08 -8.31
N SER A 288 -13.83 22.60 -7.32
CA SER A 288 -12.62 23.37 -7.61
C SER A 288 -11.56 22.55 -8.33
N LEU A 289 -11.36 21.30 -7.90
CA LEU A 289 -10.41 20.37 -8.52
C LEU A 289 -10.85 19.99 -9.94
N LEU A 290 -12.11 19.59 -10.09
CA LEU A 290 -12.69 19.18 -11.36
C LEU A 290 -12.68 20.32 -12.39
N LYS A 291 -12.98 21.54 -11.96
CA LYS A 291 -12.99 22.72 -12.84
C LYS A 291 -11.59 23.11 -13.32
N ILE A 292 -10.57 22.99 -12.47
CA ILE A 292 -9.22 23.51 -12.76
C ILE A 292 -8.29 22.45 -13.36
N SER A 293 -8.42 21.19 -12.95
CA SER A 293 -7.51 20.13 -13.36
C SER A 293 -7.86 19.56 -14.74
N GLN A 294 -7.35 20.22 -15.78
CA GLN A 294 -7.54 19.80 -17.18
C GLN A 294 -6.70 18.58 -17.57
N SER A 295 -5.82 18.08 -16.69
CA SER A 295 -5.04 16.85 -16.91
C SER A 295 -5.63 15.64 -16.20
N LEU A 296 -6.68 15.82 -15.39
CA LEU A 296 -7.21 14.74 -14.55
C LEU A 296 -7.80 13.63 -15.41
N GLN A 297 -7.29 12.42 -15.23
CA GLN A 297 -7.69 11.21 -15.95
C GLN A 297 -8.44 10.23 -15.06
N THR A 298 -8.10 10.19 -13.77
CA THR A 298 -8.73 9.32 -12.79
C THR A 298 -9.19 10.11 -11.56
N LEU A 299 -10.48 9.98 -11.23
CA LEU A 299 -11.04 10.41 -9.96
C LEU A 299 -11.59 9.18 -9.25
N SER A 300 -11.16 8.96 -8.00
CA SER A 300 -11.65 7.89 -7.14
C SER A 300 -12.13 8.43 -5.80
N ILE A 301 -13.36 8.09 -5.44
CA ILE A 301 -14.00 8.44 -4.17
C ILE A 301 -14.32 7.12 -3.47
N SER A 302 -13.46 6.77 -2.51
CA SER A 302 -13.49 5.50 -1.80
C SER A 302 -14.48 5.50 -0.63
N ARG A 303 -14.90 4.30 -0.22
CA ARG A 303 -15.75 4.05 0.95
C ARG A 303 -14.88 3.53 2.10
N ARG A 304 -14.55 4.36 3.08
CA ARG A 304 -13.89 3.87 4.31
C ARG A 304 -14.66 4.05 5.60
N TRP A 305 -15.64 4.95 5.62
CA TRP A 305 -16.44 5.22 6.82
C TRP A 305 -17.83 4.63 6.55
N ASN A 306 -18.39 3.89 7.49
CA ASN A 306 -19.60 3.08 7.31
C ASN A 306 -20.86 3.83 6.86
N ASN A 307 -20.76 5.14 6.67
CA ASN A 307 -21.82 6.01 6.22
C ASN A 307 -21.83 6.03 4.69
N VAL A 308 -22.94 5.54 4.15
CA VAL A 308 -23.26 5.81 2.76
C VAL A 308 -23.56 7.27 2.62
N LEU A 309 -22.87 7.90 1.69
CA LEU A 309 -23.20 9.21 1.23
C LEU A 309 -24.37 9.12 0.24
N PHE A 310 -25.59 9.30 0.74
CA PHE A 310 -26.75 9.58 -0.11
C PHE A 310 -26.62 10.98 -0.66
N GLN A 311 -26.65 11.09 -1.98
CA GLN A 311 -26.41 12.36 -2.65
C GLN A 311 -27.69 12.98 -3.13
N SER A 312 -27.81 14.28 -2.90
CA SER A 312 -28.86 15.05 -3.57
C SER A 312 -28.55 15.11 -5.07
N TYR A 313 -29.60 15.09 -5.89
CA TYR A 313 -29.51 15.33 -7.32
C TYR A 313 -28.67 16.58 -7.67
N ARG A 314 -28.78 17.65 -6.86
CA ARG A 314 -28.01 18.89 -7.04
C ARG A 314 -26.49 18.68 -6.90
N CYS A 315 -26.07 17.81 -5.98
CA CYS A 315 -24.65 17.50 -5.78
C CYS A 315 -24.07 16.76 -6.99
N ILE A 316 -24.77 15.73 -7.49
CA ILE A 316 -24.31 14.98 -8.66
C ILE A 316 -24.33 15.87 -9.90
N LEU A 317 -25.39 16.65 -10.13
CA LEU A 317 -25.47 17.57 -11.25
C LEU A 317 -24.33 18.60 -11.21
N GLY A 318 -24.03 19.17 -10.04
CA GLY A 318 -22.92 20.09 -9.85
C GLY A 318 -21.56 19.45 -10.17
N MET A 319 -21.33 18.23 -9.70
CA MET A 319 -20.11 17.47 -9.99
C MET A 319 -19.95 17.23 -11.49
N VAL A 320 -21.00 16.70 -12.14
CA VAL A 320 -21.00 16.33 -13.56
C VAL A 320 -20.72 17.52 -14.47
N ASN A 321 -21.23 18.71 -14.13
CA ASN A 321 -20.98 19.93 -14.90
C ASN A 321 -19.52 20.40 -14.85
N HIS A 322 -18.72 19.87 -13.94
CA HIS A 322 -17.31 20.22 -13.78
C HIS A 322 -16.35 19.11 -14.19
N ILE A 323 -16.85 17.91 -14.53
CA ILE A 323 -15.98 16.81 -14.95
C ILE A 323 -15.20 17.22 -16.22
N PRO A 324 -13.85 17.22 -16.19
CA PRO A 324 -13.04 17.58 -17.34
C PRO A 324 -13.10 16.48 -18.40
N ASN A 325 -13.06 16.85 -19.68
CA ASN A 325 -13.13 15.90 -20.81
C ASN A 325 -11.95 14.92 -20.86
N THR A 326 -10.87 15.18 -20.12
CA THR A 326 -9.74 14.28 -19.95
C THR A 326 -10.02 13.13 -18.99
N LEU A 327 -11.08 13.22 -18.17
CA LEU A 327 -11.39 12.21 -17.17
C LEU A 327 -11.85 10.92 -17.84
N ARG A 328 -11.04 9.87 -17.79
CA ARG A 328 -11.38 8.56 -18.37
C ARG A 328 -11.95 7.60 -17.34
N ARG A 329 -11.58 7.75 -16.07
CA ARG A 329 -11.95 6.82 -15.00
C ARG A 329 -12.63 7.57 -13.85
N LEU A 330 -13.86 7.20 -13.55
CA LEU A 330 -14.65 7.75 -12.46
C LEU A 330 -15.09 6.64 -11.49
N ASP A 331 -14.35 6.46 -10.41
CA ASP A 331 -14.65 5.46 -9.39
C ASP A 331 -15.39 6.10 -8.20
N LEU A 332 -16.67 5.82 -8.07
CA LEU A 332 -17.57 6.37 -7.04
C LEU A 332 -18.02 5.30 -6.04
N LYS A 333 -17.17 4.33 -5.71
CA LYS A 333 -17.48 3.27 -4.73
C LYS A 333 -17.92 3.79 -3.34
N GLY A 334 -17.56 5.01 -2.99
CA GLY A 334 -18.00 5.76 -1.81
C GLY A 334 -19.43 6.31 -1.86
N MET A 335 -20.03 6.42 -3.04
CA MET A 335 -21.28 7.14 -3.27
C MET A 335 -22.37 6.20 -3.76
N GLU A 336 -23.57 6.32 -3.19
CA GLU A 336 -24.74 5.60 -3.68
C GLU A 336 -25.46 6.44 -4.72
N LEU A 337 -25.65 5.86 -5.91
CA LEU A 337 -26.26 6.51 -7.06
C LEU A 337 -27.51 5.77 -7.46
N GLY A 338 -28.57 6.52 -7.77
CA GLY A 338 -29.77 5.98 -8.42
C GLY A 338 -29.57 5.81 -9.92
N VAL A 339 -30.49 5.09 -10.56
CA VAL A 339 -30.51 4.86 -12.01
C VAL A 339 -30.50 6.19 -12.80
N SER A 340 -31.23 7.20 -12.33
CA SER A 340 -31.25 8.55 -12.93
C SER A 340 -29.90 9.27 -12.85
N ASP A 341 -29.15 9.08 -11.76
CA ASP A 341 -27.85 9.72 -11.55
C ASP A 341 -26.82 9.12 -12.50
N VAL A 342 -26.81 7.79 -12.63
CA VAL A 342 -25.96 7.06 -13.58
C VAL A 342 -26.26 7.50 -15.00
N LYS A 343 -27.54 7.55 -15.40
CA LYS A 343 -27.94 8.05 -16.72
C LYS A 343 -27.39 9.46 -16.96
N MET A 344 -27.57 10.36 -16.00
CA MET A 344 -27.12 11.75 -16.11
C MET A 344 -25.60 11.86 -16.27
N ILE A 345 -24.82 11.09 -15.51
CA ILE A 345 -23.36 11.06 -15.61
C ILE A 345 -22.95 10.55 -17.00
N LEU A 346 -23.49 9.43 -17.46
CA LEU A 346 -23.13 8.83 -18.75
C LEU A 346 -23.56 9.69 -19.95
N ASP A 347 -24.71 10.37 -19.88
CA ASP A 347 -25.19 11.28 -20.92
C ASP A 347 -24.31 12.55 -21.04
N ARG A 348 -23.81 13.08 -19.92
CA ARG A 348 -23.02 14.31 -19.89
C ARG A 348 -21.51 14.09 -20.00
N CYS A 349 -21.04 12.90 -19.68
CA CYS A 349 -19.63 12.53 -19.72
C CYS A 349 -19.40 11.33 -20.65
N PRO A 350 -19.71 11.44 -21.96
CA PRO A 350 -19.59 10.32 -22.91
C PRO A 350 -18.14 9.85 -23.13
N HIS A 351 -17.15 10.64 -22.69
CA HIS A 351 -15.72 10.36 -22.80
C HIS A 351 -15.18 9.41 -21.71
N LEU A 352 -15.98 9.08 -20.68
CA LEU A 352 -15.61 8.19 -19.58
C LEU A 352 -15.48 6.73 -20.03
N MET A 353 -14.30 6.14 -19.90
CA MET A 353 -14.01 4.74 -20.24
C MET A 353 -14.37 3.75 -19.15
N TYR A 354 -14.30 4.17 -17.89
CA TYR A 354 -14.66 3.36 -16.74
C TYR A 354 -15.48 4.17 -15.75
N MET A 355 -16.53 3.56 -15.23
CA MET A 355 -17.28 4.09 -14.09
C MET A 355 -17.66 2.97 -13.12
N SER A 356 -17.48 3.21 -11.82
CA SER A 356 -18.02 2.34 -10.77
C SER A 356 -18.79 3.12 -9.75
N TRP A 357 -19.84 2.52 -9.18
CA TRP A 357 -20.69 3.17 -8.19
C TRP A 357 -21.32 2.14 -7.26
N LYS A 358 -21.93 2.64 -6.19
CA LYS A 358 -22.72 1.82 -5.28
C LYS A 358 -24.21 2.01 -5.58
N CYS A 359 -24.99 0.94 -5.47
CA CYS A 359 -26.44 1.02 -5.69
C CYS A 359 -27.21 0.00 -4.84
N GLU A 360 -28.53 0.19 -4.83
CA GLU A 360 -29.51 -0.82 -4.42
C GLU A 360 -29.64 -1.92 -5.51
N ASN A 361 -30.22 -3.07 -5.14
CA ASN A 361 -30.23 -4.29 -5.96
C ASN A 361 -31.19 -4.23 -7.18
N TYR A 362 -30.83 -3.46 -8.21
CA TYR A 362 -31.61 -3.30 -9.45
C TYR A 362 -30.73 -3.44 -10.71
N GLU A 363 -29.91 -4.47 -10.78
CA GLU A 363 -28.89 -4.66 -11.84
C GLU A 363 -29.41 -4.45 -13.26
N ARG A 364 -30.59 -5.00 -13.59
CA ARG A 364 -31.20 -4.88 -14.93
C ARG A 364 -31.52 -3.45 -15.32
N GLU A 365 -31.95 -2.60 -14.38
CA GLU A 365 -32.28 -1.20 -14.67
C GLU A 365 -31.03 -0.40 -14.98
N TYR A 366 -29.96 -0.61 -14.21
CA TYR A 366 -28.65 -0.02 -14.47
C TYR A 366 -28.08 -0.49 -15.81
N GLU A 367 -28.15 -1.79 -16.09
CA GLU A 367 -27.67 -2.36 -17.36
C GLU A 367 -28.40 -1.73 -18.56
N ASN A 368 -29.73 -1.63 -18.49
CA ASN A 368 -30.54 -1.02 -19.54
C ASN A 368 -30.17 0.45 -19.79
N VAL A 369 -29.93 1.23 -18.72
CA VAL A 369 -29.47 2.62 -18.85
C VAL A 369 -28.09 2.68 -19.48
N VAL A 370 -27.15 1.86 -19.03
CA VAL A 370 -25.79 1.80 -19.56
C VAL A 370 -25.81 1.47 -21.06
N ARG A 371 -26.55 0.43 -21.48
CA ARG A 371 -26.64 0.03 -22.90
C ARG A 371 -27.25 1.13 -23.76
N LYS A 372 -28.37 1.73 -23.34
CA LYS A 372 -29.00 2.85 -24.05
C LYS A 372 -28.07 4.06 -24.18
N CYS A 373 -27.33 4.39 -23.13
CA CYS A 373 -26.35 5.49 -23.18
C CYS A 373 -25.17 5.15 -24.09
N ALA A 374 -24.72 3.89 -24.09
CA ALA A 374 -23.65 3.43 -24.98
C ALA A 374 -24.05 3.53 -26.45
N GLU A 375 -25.23 2.99 -26.80
CA GLU A 375 -25.81 3.06 -28.16
C GLU A 375 -25.96 4.51 -28.63
N LYS A 376 -26.55 5.38 -27.80
CA LYS A 376 -26.74 6.81 -28.11
C LYS A 376 -25.43 7.54 -28.41
N ASN A 377 -24.34 7.16 -27.74
CA ASN A 377 -23.03 7.78 -27.91
C ASN A 377 -22.11 7.00 -28.86
N ALA A 378 -22.63 6.02 -29.60
CA ALA A 378 -21.87 5.14 -30.50
C ALA A 378 -20.70 4.40 -29.81
N ARG A 379 -20.92 3.93 -28.58
CA ARG A 379 -19.94 3.24 -27.75
C ARG A 379 -20.32 1.77 -27.55
N ARG A 380 -19.33 0.92 -27.32
CA ARG A 380 -19.52 -0.49 -26.97
C ARG A 380 -19.19 -0.73 -25.52
N VAL A 381 -20.08 -1.47 -24.83
CA VAL A 381 -19.86 -1.91 -23.46
C VAL A 381 -18.96 -3.15 -23.51
N ARG A 382 -17.71 -2.99 -23.08
CA ARG A 382 -16.76 -4.10 -22.96
C ARG A 382 -17.12 -5.01 -21.78
N LYS A 383 -17.46 -4.37 -20.66
CA LYS A 383 -17.78 -5.06 -19.41
C LYS A 383 -18.87 -4.31 -18.67
N PHE A 384 -19.83 -5.06 -18.14
CA PHE A 384 -20.77 -4.60 -17.13
C PHE A 384 -20.86 -5.70 -16.07
N GLY A 385 -20.81 -5.33 -14.80
CA GLY A 385 -20.88 -6.32 -13.75
C GLY A 385 -21.22 -5.74 -12.39
N SER A 386 -21.80 -6.60 -11.55
CA SER A 386 -22.12 -6.33 -10.17
C SER A 386 -21.25 -7.18 -9.24
N LYS A 387 -20.85 -6.60 -8.10
CA LYS A 387 -20.19 -7.31 -7.00
C LYS A 387 -20.89 -6.99 -5.70
N LYS A 388 -21.34 -8.03 -4.99
CA LYS A 388 -21.90 -7.88 -3.66
C LYS A 388 -20.82 -7.37 -2.70
N LEU A 389 -21.07 -6.23 -2.05
CA LEU A 389 -20.08 -5.60 -1.18
C LEU A 389 -20.09 -6.13 0.25
N ASN A 390 -21.24 -6.60 0.76
CA ASN A 390 -21.44 -7.20 2.09
C ASN A 390 -22.86 -7.84 2.20
N GLU A 391 -23.15 -8.53 3.31
CA GLU A 391 -24.44 -9.19 3.60
C GLU A 391 -25.67 -8.26 3.59
N ARG A 392 -25.49 -6.95 3.85
CA ARG A 392 -26.57 -5.94 3.94
C ARG A 392 -27.10 -5.43 2.58
N VAL A 393 -27.27 -6.31 1.58
CA VAL A 393 -27.95 -6.04 0.29
C VAL A 393 -27.43 -4.79 -0.45
N ARG A 394 -26.11 -4.61 -0.54
CA ARG A 394 -25.53 -3.50 -1.33
C ARG A 394 -24.59 -4.02 -2.41
N TRP A 395 -24.72 -3.45 -3.60
CA TRP A 395 -23.96 -3.84 -4.77
C TRP A 395 -23.01 -2.72 -5.18
N MET A 396 -21.82 -3.12 -5.63
CA MET A 396 -20.93 -2.29 -6.41
C MET A 396 -21.17 -2.65 -7.87
N MET A 397 -21.53 -1.67 -8.67
CA MET A 397 -21.66 -1.80 -10.12
C MET A 397 -20.42 -1.19 -10.77
N GLU A 398 -20.01 -1.78 -11.88
CA GLU A 398 -19.00 -1.19 -12.75
C GLU A 398 -19.36 -1.37 -14.22
N VAL A 399 -18.95 -0.39 -15.02
CA VAL A 399 -18.99 -0.43 -16.48
C VAL A 399 -17.64 -0.05 -17.04
N GLU A 400 -17.23 -0.76 -18.08
CA GLU A 400 -16.06 -0.47 -18.91
C GLU A 400 -16.49 -0.44 -20.38
N PHE A 401 -16.02 0.55 -21.11
CA PHE A 401 -16.30 0.73 -22.53
C PHE A 401 -15.05 0.45 -23.39
N GLU A 402 -15.23 0.11 -24.65
CA GLU A 402 -14.14 -0.02 -25.63
C GLU A 402 -13.58 1.36 -26.02
N GLU A 403 -12.25 1.43 -26.24
CA GLU A 403 -11.50 2.62 -26.68
C GLU A 403 -11.87 3.08 -28.09
#